data_AF-A0A5C7VHV4-F1
#
_entry.id   AF-A0A5C7VHV4-F1
#
_cell.length_a   1.000
_cell.length_b   1.000
_cell.length_c   1.000
_cell.angle_alpha   90.00
_cell.angle_beta   90.00
_cell.angle_gamma   90.00
#
_symmetry.space_group_name_H-M   'P 1'
#
loop_
_entity.id
_entity.type
_entity.pdbx_description
1 polymer ?
#
loop_
_entity_poly.entity_id
_entity_poly.type
_entity_poly.pdbx_seq_one_letter_code
_entity_poly.pdbx_strand_id
1 'polypeptide(L)'
;MGSLATDKITYLNGSGAAPFYSKLVQLLKESKQARAPAKQWLATIEAFKQKGVKALELEDTGIRGWLEARGDEAVTREALIEHLETRTFTIKEVVLSSPKFSGWHQKGGNYFEFLYIANSERDNVIDLIEEVEYRMEQFNFSPELLAEDPAAVIELERRREELMTHKGTAYDFPNHHFSSVVNGRLGRNLLAHCRVTIRDDTYFIEEIQSDWAQRGRQGDWRQIARGPLVTSTEAWAGMVLRRHLQLAAQNPAIKHVAWITESMRNGGEQDLEGEQTKELTRKAFSDFVAARVAELRAARINAETPAESIKQLEEAIDHEARQDAQRVGLRMPPDLLNDFYLKVIPKLADKALGKSGTKTSIIDLSLGVPPKPVKVPGFAMTEAARQVLASSQVVYSRAPLRAIRNQSEQRMDAETYNAVQRGLHNAHEMLGSSRHVLFASAVYDIATGRQVAGKYGNRILISLNAENVVGAVNHEIFHFAYDKLLTQREREMVSREFAPGTLLNFRVREALGINSPAARQCQESAEETAAHGFQLWNEGRLSLVEPEARELFEQLLDAIMECVRWIQRVVFEHRVTNSEELFTALAAGQLRDDVDEVPEQHLERRHEAHEVA
;
A
#
# COMPACT_ATOMS: atom_id res chain seq x y z
N MET A 1 17.83 -17.46 1.00
CA MET A 1 16.80 -16.95 0.07
C MET A 1 15.49 -17.69 0.31
N GLY A 2 14.55 -17.07 1.01
CA GLY A 2 13.15 -17.49 1.05
C GLY A 2 12.33 -16.33 0.52
N SER A 3 11.73 -16.47 -0.66
CA SER A 3 10.72 -15.53 -1.15
C SER A 3 9.55 -15.58 -0.18
N LEU A 4 9.45 -14.61 0.74
CA LEU A 4 8.24 -14.40 1.53
C LEU A 4 7.13 -14.14 0.52
N ALA A 5 6.23 -15.10 0.32
CA ALA A 5 5.07 -14.92 -0.54
C ALA A 5 4.29 -13.70 -0.02
N THR A 6 4.21 -12.64 -0.81
CA THR A 6 3.49 -11.42 -0.45
C THR A 6 2.03 -11.56 -0.82
N ASP A 7 1.13 -11.11 0.06
CA ASP A 7 -0.30 -11.05 -0.22
C ASP A 7 -0.58 -10.22 -1.48
N LYS A 8 -1.54 -10.65 -2.29
CA LYS A 8 -1.90 -9.91 -3.51
C LYS A 8 -2.95 -8.86 -3.16
N ILE A 9 -2.60 -7.59 -3.34
CA ILE A 9 -3.48 -6.45 -3.05
C ILE A 9 -4.05 -5.88 -4.35
N THR A 10 -5.35 -5.60 -4.39
CA THR A 10 -6.03 -4.95 -5.52
C THR A 10 -7.05 -3.93 -5.01
N TYR A 11 -7.02 -2.70 -5.51
CA TYR A 11 -8.08 -1.72 -5.23
C TYR A 11 -9.22 -1.87 -6.25
N LEU A 12 -10.40 -2.28 -5.79
CA LEU A 12 -11.52 -2.65 -6.66
C LEU A 12 -12.20 -1.48 -7.35
N ASN A 13 -11.81 -0.29 -6.95
CA ASN A 13 -12.36 0.97 -7.41
C ASN A 13 -11.23 1.96 -7.68
N GLY A 14 -10.09 1.53 -8.22
CA GLY A 14 -8.97 2.39 -8.64
C GLY A 14 -9.24 3.16 -9.96
N SER A 15 -8.24 3.87 -10.50
CA SER A 15 -8.37 4.53 -11.81
C SER A 15 -8.19 3.54 -12.98
N GLY A 16 -9.04 3.60 -14.00
CA GLY A 16 -8.93 2.77 -15.21
C GLY A 16 -10.10 1.79 -15.39
N ALA A 17 -9.83 0.56 -15.82
CA ALA A 17 -10.81 -0.54 -15.95
C ALA A 17 -11.20 -1.12 -14.57
N ALA A 18 -11.61 -0.26 -13.64
CA ALA A 18 -11.94 -0.66 -12.28
C ALA A 18 -13.17 -1.58 -12.27
N PRO A 19 -13.15 -2.66 -11.46
CA PRO A 19 -14.30 -3.54 -11.27
C PRO A 19 -15.57 -2.80 -10.86
N PHE A 20 -15.44 -1.74 -10.06
CA PHE A 20 -16.55 -1.02 -9.44
C PHE A 20 -16.51 0.49 -9.65
N TYR A 21 -17.71 1.10 -9.71
CA TYR A 21 -17.86 2.55 -9.82
C TYR A 21 -19.11 3.10 -9.12
N SER A 22 -19.05 4.37 -8.72
CA SER A 22 -20.17 5.15 -8.17
C SER A 22 -21.14 5.61 -9.26
N LYS A 23 -22.41 5.22 -9.13
CA LYS A 23 -23.46 5.68 -10.07
C LYS A 23 -23.78 7.16 -9.86
N LEU A 24 -23.72 7.65 -8.62
CA LEU A 24 -23.90 9.06 -8.30
C LEU A 24 -22.89 9.93 -9.06
N VAL A 25 -21.61 9.60 -8.95
CA VAL A 25 -20.52 10.32 -9.63
C VAL A 25 -20.68 10.23 -11.15
N GLN A 26 -21.04 9.07 -11.69
CA GLN A 26 -21.29 8.92 -13.12
C GLN A 26 -22.38 9.90 -13.59
N LEU A 27 -23.54 9.92 -12.92
CA LEU A 27 -24.65 10.79 -13.28
C LEU A 27 -24.33 12.28 -13.10
N LEU A 28 -23.53 12.63 -12.09
CA LEU A 28 -23.03 13.99 -11.94
C LEU A 28 -22.13 14.40 -13.10
N LYS A 29 -21.19 13.55 -13.52
CA LYS A 29 -20.32 13.80 -14.69
C LYS A 29 -21.12 13.96 -15.99
N GLU A 30 -22.20 13.19 -16.14
CA GLU A 30 -23.13 13.27 -17.27
C GLU A 30 -24.09 14.48 -17.19
N SER A 31 -24.19 15.12 -16.02
CA SER A 31 -25.07 16.28 -15.83
C SER A 31 -24.59 17.48 -16.64
N LYS A 32 -25.49 18.09 -17.41
CA LYS A 32 -25.24 19.33 -18.15
C LYS A 32 -25.15 20.56 -17.24
N GLN A 33 -25.61 20.45 -16.00
CA GLN A 33 -25.61 21.54 -15.05
C GLN A 33 -24.20 21.71 -14.46
N ALA A 34 -23.53 22.82 -14.78
CA ALA A 34 -22.19 23.12 -14.27
C ALA A 34 -22.21 23.74 -12.86
N ARG A 35 -23.26 24.49 -12.52
CA ARG A 35 -23.41 25.20 -11.25
C ARG A 35 -24.88 25.29 -10.84
N ALA A 36 -25.16 25.19 -9.55
CA ALA A 36 -26.51 25.34 -8.99
C ALA A 36 -26.45 25.75 -7.51
N PRO A 37 -27.51 26.35 -6.95
CA PRO A 37 -27.70 26.41 -5.50
C PRO A 37 -27.66 25.02 -4.87
N ALA A 38 -27.11 24.89 -3.65
CA ALA A 38 -26.95 23.59 -2.98
C ALA A 38 -28.29 22.85 -2.79
N LYS A 39 -29.38 23.56 -2.46
CA LYS A 39 -30.74 22.99 -2.43
C LYS A 39 -31.17 22.37 -3.77
N GLN A 40 -30.83 23.00 -4.90
CA GLN A 40 -31.16 22.47 -6.23
C GLN A 40 -30.33 21.21 -6.53
N TRP A 41 -29.06 21.20 -6.13
CA TRP A 41 -28.23 19.99 -6.23
C TRP A 41 -28.77 18.85 -5.37
N LEU A 42 -29.24 19.14 -4.16
CA LEU A 42 -29.84 18.15 -3.27
C LEU A 42 -31.07 17.51 -3.93
N ALA A 43 -31.98 18.32 -4.46
CA ALA A 43 -33.14 17.83 -5.20
C ALA A 43 -32.75 16.98 -6.42
N THR A 44 -31.69 17.38 -7.14
CA THR A 44 -31.19 16.65 -8.31
C THR A 44 -30.63 15.28 -7.92
N ILE A 45 -29.83 15.21 -6.86
CA ILE A 45 -29.23 13.96 -6.38
C ILE A 45 -30.29 13.02 -5.79
N GLU A 46 -31.29 13.55 -5.10
CA GLU A 46 -32.44 12.77 -4.64
C GLU A 46 -33.23 12.17 -5.82
N ALA A 47 -33.41 12.92 -6.91
CA ALA A 47 -34.03 12.40 -8.14
C ALA A 47 -33.19 11.29 -8.80
N PHE A 48 -31.87 11.25 -8.61
CA PHE A 48 -31.03 10.17 -9.13
C PHE A 48 -31.30 8.80 -8.50
N LYS A 49 -32.03 8.72 -7.37
CA LYS A 49 -32.54 7.44 -6.84
C LYS A 49 -33.39 6.69 -7.86
N GLN A 50 -34.19 7.41 -8.65
CA GLN A 50 -34.99 6.83 -9.74
C GLN A 50 -34.12 6.29 -10.89
N LYS A 51 -32.86 6.75 -10.99
CA LYS A 51 -31.87 6.32 -11.98
C LYS A 51 -30.87 5.28 -11.42
N GLY A 52 -31.19 4.67 -10.29
CA GLY A 52 -30.43 3.57 -9.71
C GLY A 52 -29.34 3.95 -8.71
N VAL A 53 -29.25 5.22 -8.30
CA VAL A 53 -28.42 5.62 -7.14
C VAL A 53 -29.05 5.06 -5.86
N LYS A 54 -28.25 4.41 -5.02
CA LYS A 54 -28.76 3.82 -3.77
C LYS A 54 -28.89 4.88 -2.69
N ALA A 55 -29.92 4.80 -1.85
CA ALA A 55 -30.05 5.71 -0.69
C ALA A 55 -28.81 5.65 0.23
N LEU A 56 -28.27 4.44 0.39
CA LEU A 56 -27.08 4.18 1.20
C LEU A 56 -25.82 4.89 0.68
N GLU A 57 -25.70 5.10 -0.64
CA GLU A 57 -24.60 5.89 -1.24
C GLU A 57 -24.64 7.35 -0.79
N LEU A 58 -25.86 7.92 -0.66
CA LEU A 58 -26.05 9.30 -0.22
C LEU A 58 -25.83 9.48 1.28
N GLU A 59 -26.11 8.43 2.05
CA GLU A 59 -25.91 8.39 3.51
C GLU A 59 -24.43 8.24 3.85
N ASP A 60 -23.76 7.24 3.28
CA ASP A 60 -22.35 6.94 3.57
C ASP A 60 -21.40 8.05 3.10
N THR A 61 -21.76 8.80 2.05
CA THR A 61 -20.97 9.94 1.57
C THR A 61 -21.20 11.22 2.38
N GLY A 62 -22.28 11.30 3.18
CA GLY A 62 -22.66 12.50 3.92
C GLY A 62 -23.07 13.69 3.03
N ILE A 63 -23.27 13.47 1.72
CA ILE A 63 -23.51 14.55 0.75
C ILE A 63 -24.79 15.34 1.05
N ARG A 64 -25.82 14.70 1.63
CA ARG A 64 -27.07 15.37 2.03
C ARG A 64 -26.78 16.48 3.04
N GLY A 65 -26.15 16.13 4.17
CA GLY A 65 -25.82 17.10 5.21
C GLY A 65 -24.89 18.20 4.71
N TRP A 66 -23.96 17.88 3.81
CA TRP A 66 -23.04 18.86 3.21
C TRP A 66 -23.76 19.90 2.32
N LEU A 67 -24.77 19.47 1.57
CA LEU A 67 -25.60 20.36 0.74
C LEU A 67 -26.63 21.14 1.57
N GLU A 68 -27.26 20.49 2.55
CA GLU A 68 -28.22 21.12 3.45
C GLU A 68 -27.59 22.27 4.24
N ALA A 69 -26.37 22.06 4.77
CA ALA A 69 -25.63 23.07 5.51
C ALA A 69 -25.29 24.32 4.68
N ARG A 70 -25.26 24.21 3.34
CA ARG A 70 -24.95 25.30 2.41
C ARG A 70 -26.18 26.07 1.92
N GLY A 71 -27.37 25.51 2.07
CA GLY A 71 -28.63 26.16 1.68
C GLY A 71 -28.62 26.65 0.22
N ASP A 72 -28.61 27.97 0.04
CA ASP A 72 -28.73 28.62 -1.28
C ASP A 72 -27.38 28.96 -1.92
N GLU A 73 -26.25 28.61 -1.28
CA GLU A 73 -24.93 28.82 -1.86
C GLU A 73 -24.76 28.10 -3.20
N ALA A 74 -24.15 28.78 -4.16
CA ALA A 74 -23.94 28.26 -5.50
C ALA A 74 -22.72 27.33 -5.55
N VAL A 75 -22.98 26.02 -5.69
CA VAL A 75 -21.99 24.95 -5.76
C VAL A 75 -21.76 24.52 -7.20
N THR A 76 -20.51 24.32 -7.60
CA THR A 76 -20.16 23.78 -8.92
C THR A 76 -20.23 22.26 -8.91
N ARG A 77 -20.48 21.67 -10.09
CA ARG A 77 -20.44 20.21 -10.27
C ARG A 77 -19.08 19.65 -9.89
N GLU A 78 -18.01 20.38 -10.19
CA GLU A 78 -16.64 19.99 -9.90
C GLU A 78 -16.40 19.94 -8.38
N ALA A 79 -16.85 20.95 -7.62
CA ALA A 79 -16.76 20.95 -6.15
C ALA A 79 -17.58 19.83 -5.50
N LEU A 80 -18.73 19.49 -6.09
CA LEU A 80 -19.54 18.33 -5.70
C LEU A 80 -18.79 17.01 -5.89
N ILE A 81 -18.20 16.86 -7.07
CA ILE A 81 -17.44 15.67 -7.43
C ILE A 81 -16.20 15.55 -6.53
N GLU A 82 -15.50 16.64 -6.25
CA GLU A 82 -14.36 16.70 -5.33
C GLU A 82 -14.76 16.38 -3.88
N HIS A 83 -15.89 16.90 -3.41
CA HIS A 83 -16.41 16.55 -2.09
C HIS A 83 -16.72 15.05 -1.99
N LEU A 84 -17.33 14.47 -3.02
CA LEU A 84 -17.55 13.03 -3.08
C LEU A 84 -16.21 12.28 -3.16
N GLU A 85 -15.23 12.76 -3.92
CA GLU A 85 -13.91 12.12 -4.04
C GLU A 85 -13.17 12.02 -2.70
N THR A 86 -13.23 13.05 -1.87
CA THR A 86 -12.55 13.09 -0.55
C THR A 86 -13.29 12.30 0.52
N ARG A 87 -14.62 12.13 0.40
CA ARG A 87 -15.46 11.49 1.43
C ARG A 87 -15.85 10.05 1.11
N THR A 88 -15.64 9.58 -0.12
CA THR A 88 -15.95 8.20 -0.49
C THR A 88 -14.76 7.30 -0.18
N PHE A 89 -15.04 6.13 0.41
CA PHE A 89 -14.04 5.12 0.72
C PHE A 89 -13.61 4.29 -0.50
N THR A 90 -12.45 3.65 -0.35
CA THR A 90 -11.93 2.62 -1.26
C THR A 90 -12.13 1.22 -0.73
N ILE A 91 -12.23 0.26 -1.64
CA ILE A 91 -12.26 -1.16 -1.28
C ILE A 91 -10.94 -1.80 -1.68
N LYS A 92 -10.16 -2.17 -0.67
CA LYS A 92 -8.93 -2.95 -0.82
C LYS A 92 -9.28 -4.44 -0.73
N GLU A 93 -9.09 -5.14 -1.85
CA GLU A 93 -9.13 -6.61 -1.92
C GLU A 93 -7.72 -7.14 -1.60
N VAL A 94 -7.65 -8.08 -0.67
CA VAL A 94 -6.41 -8.78 -0.32
C VAL A 94 -6.63 -10.26 -0.50
N VAL A 95 -5.86 -10.89 -1.39
CA VAL A 95 -5.78 -12.35 -1.50
C VAL A 95 -4.62 -12.83 -0.64
N LEU A 96 -4.94 -13.63 0.38
CA LEU A 96 -3.94 -14.11 1.32
C LEU A 96 -3.02 -15.14 0.66
N SER A 97 -1.72 -14.88 0.73
CA SER A 97 -0.68 -15.82 0.32
C SER A 97 -0.61 -17.03 1.26
N SER A 98 -0.98 -16.83 2.54
CA SER A 98 -1.06 -17.84 3.58
C SER A 98 -2.46 -17.85 4.19
N PRO A 99 -3.41 -18.62 3.62
CA PRO A 99 -4.79 -18.69 4.10
C PRO A 99 -4.87 -19.18 5.56
N LYS A 100 -5.64 -18.48 6.40
CA LYS A 100 -5.73 -18.74 7.86
C LYS A 100 -6.68 -19.88 8.22
N PHE A 101 -7.68 -20.12 7.38
CA PHE A 101 -8.81 -21.04 7.57
C PHE A 101 -8.81 -22.17 6.54
N SER A 102 -7.64 -22.52 6.00
CA SER A 102 -7.45 -23.65 5.07
C SER A 102 -7.95 -25.00 5.61
N GLY A 103 -8.12 -25.16 6.93
CA GLY A 103 -8.74 -26.35 7.52
C GLY A 103 -10.28 -26.43 7.40
N TRP A 104 -10.95 -25.35 7.00
CA TRP A 104 -12.40 -25.17 7.16
C TRP A 104 -13.14 -25.05 5.83
N HIS A 105 -12.80 -25.89 4.85
CA HIS A 105 -13.42 -25.89 3.51
C HIS A 105 -13.74 -27.33 3.06
N GLN A 106 -14.55 -27.47 2.01
CA GLN A 106 -14.75 -28.78 1.37
C GLN A 106 -13.42 -29.29 0.79
N LYS A 107 -13.06 -30.55 1.08
CA LYS A 107 -11.75 -31.11 0.66
C LYS A 107 -11.53 -31.04 -0.85
N GLY A 108 -10.28 -30.81 -1.26
CA GLY A 108 -9.83 -30.82 -2.65
C GLY A 108 -10.07 -29.51 -3.40
N GLY A 109 -9.28 -29.31 -4.46
CA GLY A 109 -9.22 -28.05 -5.22
C GLY A 109 -8.18 -27.06 -4.67
N ASN A 110 -8.05 -25.93 -5.34
CA ASN A 110 -7.15 -24.84 -4.96
C ASN A 110 -7.91 -23.83 -4.10
N TYR A 111 -7.52 -23.72 -2.83
CA TYR A 111 -8.19 -22.90 -1.84
C TYR A 111 -7.60 -21.49 -1.76
N PHE A 112 -8.47 -20.49 -1.61
CA PHE A 112 -8.13 -19.07 -1.54
C PHE A 112 -8.98 -18.35 -0.48
N GLU A 113 -8.34 -17.39 0.20
CA GLU A 113 -9.00 -16.47 1.14
C GLU A 113 -8.86 -15.03 0.67
N PHE A 114 -9.99 -14.31 0.71
CA PHE A 114 -10.10 -12.92 0.29
C PHE A 114 -10.58 -12.08 1.45
N LEU A 115 -9.88 -10.98 1.71
CA LEU A 115 -10.29 -9.93 2.63
C LEU A 115 -10.70 -8.69 1.83
N TYR A 116 -11.83 -8.09 2.21
CA TYR A 116 -12.31 -6.83 1.65
C TYR A 116 -12.29 -5.77 2.74
N ILE A 117 -11.52 -4.72 2.54
CA ILE A 117 -11.22 -3.72 3.56
C ILE A 117 -11.68 -2.35 3.06
N ALA A 118 -12.42 -1.64 3.90
CA ALA A 118 -12.80 -0.25 3.64
C ALA A 118 -11.66 0.67 4.08
N ASN A 119 -11.05 1.33 3.12
CA ASN A 119 -10.01 2.32 3.35
C ASN A 119 -10.59 3.73 3.27
N SER A 120 -10.28 4.57 4.26
CA SER A 120 -10.47 6.02 4.18
C SER A 120 -9.44 6.67 3.23
N GLU A 121 -9.56 7.98 3.00
CA GLU A 121 -8.51 8.74 2.29
C GLU A 121 -7.17 8.59 3.02
N ARG A 122 -7.16 8.75 4.36
CA ARG A 122 -5.97 8.58 5.18
C ARG A 122 -5.37 7.17 5.06
N ASP A 123 -6.19 6.12 5.06
CA ASP A 123 -5.70 4.74 4.90
C ASP A 123 -5.03 4.55 3.54
N ASN A 124 -5.58 5.13 2.48
CA ASN A 124 -4.95 5.10 1.15
C ASN A 124 -3.62 5.85 1.10
N VAL A 125 -3.52 6.99 1.79
CA VAL A 125 -2.28 7.74 1.89
C VAL A 125 -1.22 6.93 2.64
N ILE A 126 -1.61 6.23 3.72
CA ILE A 126 -0.71 5.32 4.45
C ILE A 126 -0.22 4.20 3.54
N ASP A 127 -1.13 3.53 2.79
CA ASP A 127 -0.74 2.49 1.85
C ASP A 127 0.25 3.01 0.78
N LEU A 128 0.06 4.24 0.28
CA LEU A 128 0.99 4.88 -0.66
C LEU A 128 2.34 5.22 -0.03
N ILE A 129 2.37 5.63 1.24
CA ILE A 129 3.62 5.88 1.97
C ILE A 129 4.39 4.57 2.10
N GLU A 130 3.72 3.48 2.50
CA GLU A 130 4.34 2.16 2.60
C GLU A 130 4.87 1.66 1.24
N GLU A 131 4.14 1.89 0.13
CA GLU A 131 4.62 1.58 -1.22
C GLU A 131 5.89 2.37 -1.57
N VAL A 132 5.92 3.67 -1.26
CA VAL A 132 7.08 4.54 -1.51
C VAL A 132 8.27 4.12 -0.65
N GLU A 133 8.06 3.89 0.63
CA GLU A 133 9.11 3.42 1.57
C GLU A 133 9.67 2.06 1.13
N TYR A 134 8.82 1.12 0.73
CA TYR A 134 9.27 -0.17 0.19
C TYR A 134 10.10 0.00 -1.09
N ARG A 135 9.67 0.88 -2.02
CA ARG A 135 10.46 1.15 -3.24
C ARG A 135 11.81 1.77 -2.89
N MET A 136 11.86 2.71 -1.96
CA MET A 136 13.12 3.30 -1.47
C MET A 136 14.03 2.24 -0.86
N GLU A 137 13.48 1.31 -0.07
CA GLU A 137 14.23 0.16 0.44
C GLU A 137 14.79 -0.71 -0.71
N GLN A 138 14.02 -0.97 -1.78
CA GLN A 138 14.55 -1.71 -2.94
C GLN A 138 15.74 -1.02 -3.60
N PHE A 139 15.69 0.30 -3.81
CA PHE A 139 16.84 1.07 -4.31
C PHE A 139 18.02 1.03 -3.34
N ASN A 140 17.75 0.98 -2.03
CA ASN A 140 18.77 0.87 -1.00
C ASN A 140 19.48 -0.49 -1.00
N PHE A 141 18.80 -1.55 -1.46
CA PHE A 141 19.34 -2.92 -1.51
C PHE A 141 19.79 -3.35 -2.92
N SER A 142 19.44 -2.61 -3.99
CA SER A 142 19.83 -2.89 -5.38
C SER A 142 20.61 -1.72 -6.01
N PRO A 143 21.94 -1.84 -6.02
CA PRO A 143 22.86 -0.87 -6.62
C PRO A 143 22.70 -0.69 -8.12
N GLU A 144 22.23 -1.73 -8.81
CA GLU A 144 21.96 -1.73 -10.24
C GLU A 144 20.77 -0.81 -10.55
N LEU A 145 19.69 -0.90 -9.76
CA LEU A 145 18.53 0.00 -9.89
C LEU A 145 18.90 1.45 -9.61
N LEU A 146 19.79 1.69 -8.63
CA LEU A 146 20.25 3.03 -8.31
C LEU A 146 21.15 3.62 -9.41
N ALA A 147 21.98 2.81 -10.06
CA ALA A 147 22.80 3.25 -11.19
C ALA A 147 21.97 3.54 -12.45
N GLU A 148 20.87 2.79 -12.66
CA GLU A 148 19.96 2.98 -13.79
C GLU A 148 19.09 4.23 -13.64
N ASP A 149 18.60 4.54 -12.44
CA ASP A 149 17.80 5.75 -12.16
C ASP A 149 18.17 6.40 -10.82
N PRO A 150 19.27 7.18 -10.77
CA PRO A 150 19.71 7.87 -9.56
C PRO A 150 18.70 8.91 -9.04
N ALA A 151 17.85 9.44 -9.93
CA ALA A 151 16.84 10.43 -9.57
C ALA A 151 15.60 9.81 -8.89
N ALA A 152 15.38 8.50 -9.06
CA ALA A 152 14.23 7.81 -8.49
C ALA A 152 14.14 7.94 -6.96
N VAL A 153 15.26 7.87 -6.24
CA VAL A 153 15.26 7.96 -4.76
C VAL A 153 14.83 9.35 -4.30
N ILE A 154 15.26 10.40 -5.00
CA ILE A 154 14.92 11.79 -4.71
C ILE A 154 13.43 12.02 -4.95
N GLU A 155 12.92 11.53 -6.08
CA GLU A 155 11.50 11.64 -6.40
C GLU A 155 10.65 10.86 -5.40
N LEU A 156 11.10 9.68 -4.96
CA LEU A 156 10.43 8.90 -3.93
C LEU A 156 10.42 9.60 -2.57
N GLU A 157 11.52 10.23 -2.13
CA GLU A 157 11.52 10.97 -0.85
C GLU A 157 10.63 12.22 -0.91
N ARG A 158 10.72 13.01 -1.98
CA ARG A 158 9.82 14.17 -2.17
C ARG A 158 8.36 13.72 -2.16
N ARG A 159 8.08 12.60 -2.82
CA ARG A 159 6.77 11.99 -2.82
C ARG A 159 6.32 11.53 -1.44
N ARG A 160 7.23 10.97 -0.64
CA ARG A 160 6.98 10.57 0.75
C ARG A 160 6.64 11.78 1.62
N GLU A 161 7.37 12.89 1.49
CA GLU A 161 7.10 14.14 2.22
C GLU A 161 5.72 14.73 1.88
N GLU A 162 5.36 14.77 0.59
CA GLU A 162 4.02 15.19 0.14
C GLU A 162 2.92 14.34 0.77
N LEU A 163 3.08 13.01 0.72
CA LEU A 163 2.12 12.06 1.27
C LEU A 163 2.02 12.20 2.80
N MET A 164 3.14 12.38 3.50
CA MET A 164 3.17 12.59 4.95
C MET A 164 2.47 13.88 5.36
N THR A 165 2.64 14.96 4.58
CA THR A 165 1.92 16.22 4.78
C THR A 165 0.42 16.01 4.58
N HIS A 166 0.03 15.38 3.47
CA HIS A 166 -1.37 15.12 3.14
C HIS A 166 -2.04 14.17 4.14
N LYS A 167 -1.32 13.18 4.68
CA LYS A 167 -1.80 12.27 5.74
C LYS A 167 -2.32 13.04 6.95
N GLY A 168 -1.73 14.19 7.29
CA GLY A 168 -2.17 15.04 8.39
C GLY A 168 -3.59 15.57 8.19
N THR A 169 -3.91 15.99 6.97
CA THR A 169 -5.20 16.61 6.59
C THR A 169 -6.22 15.65 5.98
N ALA A 170 -5.78 14.45 5.57
CA ALA A 170 -6.63 13.47 4.90
C ALA A 170 -7.79 13.01 5.78
N TYR A 171 -8.95 12.87 5.16
CA TYR A 171 -10.16 12.37 5.79
C TYR A 171 -9.96 10.95 6.33
N ASP A 172 -10.42 10.72 7.55
CA ASP A 172 -10.44 9.41 8.17
C ASP A 172 -11.84 9.07 8.66
N PHE A 173 -12.14 7.77 8.79
CA PHE A 173 -13.41 7.38 9.39
C PHE A 173 -13.46 7.83 10.85
N PRO A 174 -14.62 8.33 11.32
CA PRO A 174 -14.76 8.78 12.71
C PRO A 174 -14.62 7.64 13.72
N ASN A 175 -14.84 6.40 13.29
CA ASN A 175 -14.68 5.21 14.10
C ASN A 175 -14.11 4.09 13.22
N HIS A 176 -13.29 3.23 13.83
CA HIS A 176 -12.68 2.09 13.15
C HIS A 176 -13.18 0.77 13.71
N HIS A 177 -13.20 -0.26 12.86
CA HIS A 177 -13.56 -1.61 13.26
C HIS A 177 -12.42 -2.60 12.92
N PHE A 178 -12.22 -3.63 13.72
CA PHE A 178 -11.24 -4.71 13.48
C PHE A 178 -9.79 -4.28 13.20
N SER A 179 -9.30 -3.22 13.86
CA SER A 179 -7.90 -2.78 13.75
C SER A 179 -6.87 -3.83 14.21
N SER A 180 -7.26 -4.81 15.03
CA SER A 180 -6.39 -5.86 15.56
C SER A 180 -6.47 -7.21 14.84
N VAL A 181 -7.52 -7.45 14.02
CA VAL A 181 -7.79 -8.76 13.40
C VAL A 181 -7.07 -8.90 12.05
N VAL A 182 -6.84 -7.76 11.42
CA VAL A 182 -6.06 -7.62 10.19
C VAL A 182 -4.62 -7.38 10.66
N ASN A 183 -3.71 -8.34 10.48
CA ASN A 183 -2.29 -8.21 10.87
C ASN A 183 -1.80 -6.85 10.39
N GLY A 184 -1.52 -5.88 11.28
CA GLY A 184 -1.63 -4.42 11.06
C GLY A 184 -1.16 -3.80 9.74
N ARG A 185 -0.36 -4.51 8.94
CA ARG A 185 0.02 -4.23 7.54
C ARG A 185 -1.15 -4.20 6.54
N LEU A 186 -2.23 -4.92 6.77
CA LEU A 186 -3.31 -5.05 5.76
C LEU A 186 -4.40 -3.98 5.90
N GLY A 187 -4.39 -3.18 6.97
CA GLY A 187 -5.29 -2.05 7.21
C GLY A 187 -6.27 -2.28 8.36
N ARG A 188 -7.32 -1.45 8.42
CA ARG A 188 -8.41 -1.48 9.42
C ARG A 188 -9.75 -1.46 8.69
N ASN A 189 -10.84 -1.81 9.38
CA ASN A 189 -12.21 -1.83 8.83
C ASN A 189 -12.45 -2.97 7.83
N LEU A 190 -12.20 -4.21 8.25
CA LEU A 190 -12.57 -5.40 7.50
C LEU A 190 -14.09 -5.43 7.25
N LEU A 191 -14.49 -5.19 6.00
CA LEU A 191 -15.88 -5.19 5.57
C LEU A 191 -16.42 -6.60 5.49
N ALA A 192 -15.67 -7.48 4.82
CA ALA A 192 -16.09 -8.84 4.55
C ALA A 192 -14.89 -9.76 4.30
N HIS A 193 -15.13 -11.04 4.50
CA HIS A 193 -14.25 -12.15 4.21
C HIS A 193 -14.96 -13.10 3.26
N CYS A 194 -14.22 -13.64 2.29
CA CYS A 194 -14.73 -14.66 1.39
C CYS A 194 -13.73 -15.80 1.25
N ARG A 195 -14.27 -17.02 1.25
CA ARG A 195 -13.52 -18.26 1.03
C ARG A 195 -13.95 -18.88 -0.27
N VAL A 196 -12.99 -19.25 -1.09
CA VAL A 196 -13.24 -19.82 -2.41
C VAL A 196 -12.34 -21.02 -2.62
N THR A 197 -12.86 -22.03 -3.30
CA THR A 197 -12.08 -23.12 -3.84
C THR A 197 -12.32 -23.23 -5.34
N ILE A 198 -11.25 -23.31 -6.12
CA ILE A 198 -11.31 -23.60 -7.56
C ILE A 198 -11.09 -25.10 -7.76
N ARG A 199 -12.04 -25.76 -8.41
CA ARG A 199 -12.05 -27.22 -8.65
C ARG A 199 -12.26 -27.48 -10.13
N ASP A 200 -11.21 -27.85 -10.85
CA ASP A 200 -11.23 -28.06 -12.30
C ASP A 200 -11.86 -26.88 -13.04
N ASP A 201 -13.12 -27.01 -13.46
CA ASP A 201 -13.89 -25.98 -14.17
C ASP A 201 -14.89 -25.21 -13.29
N THR A 202 -14.89 -25.43 -11.97
CA THR A 202 -15.87 -24.88 -11.05
C THR A 202 -15.22 -23.87 -10.11
N TYR A 203 -15.75 -22.66 -10.08
CA TYR A 203 -15.45 -21.64 -9.09
C TYR A 203 -16.45 -21.75 -7.94
N PHE A 204 -16.01 -22.33 -6.82
CA PHE A 204 -16.90 -22.68 -5.72
C PHE A 204 -16.68 -21.73 -4.54
N ILE A 205 -17.74 -21.01 -4.15
CA ILE A 205 -17.71 -20.09 -3.02
C ILE A 205 -18.08 -20.86 -1.75
N GLU A 206 -17.09 -21.03 -0.87
CA GLU A 206 -17.21 -21.75 0.40
C GLU A 206 -17.88 -20.89 1.47
N GLU A 207 -17.72 -19.56 1.43
CA GLU A 207 -18.32 -18.65 2.40
C GLU A 207 -18.27 -17.20 1.94
N ILE A 208 -19.32 -16.44 2.24
CA ILE A 208 -19.32 -14.96 2.20
C ILE A 208 -19.78 -14.45 3.57
N GLN A 209 -18.90 -13.78 4.32
CA GLN A 209 -19.16 -13.37 5.69
C GLN A 209 -18.74 -11.93 5.98
N SER A 210 -19.48 -11.26 6.86
CA SER A 210 -19.13 -9.95 7.42
C SER A 210 -19.41 -9.94 8.91
N ASP A 211 -18.36 -10.08 9.71
CA ASP A 211 -18.46 -10.01 11.17
C ASP A 211 -18.93 -8.63 11.64
N TRP A 212 -18.57 -7.57 10.90
CA TRP A 212 -19.00 -6.21 11.20
C TRP A 212 -20.51 -6.08 11.04
N ALA A 213 -21.08 -6.58 9.93
CA ALA A 213 -22.52 -6.57 9.72
C ALA A 213 -23.27 -7.48 10.71
N GLN A 214 -22.70 -8.64 11.07
CA GLN A 214 -23.28 -9.55 12.05
C GLN A 214 -23.35 -8.93 13.44
N ARG A 215 -22.23 -8.39 13.94
CA ARG A 215 -22.19 -7.70 15.24
C ARG A 215 -23.12 -6.49 15.23
N GLY A 216 -23.11 -5.69 14.16
CA GLY A 216 -23.96 -4.52 14.00
C GLY A 216 -25.45 -4.85 14.14
N ARG A 217 -25.91 -5.96 13.53
CA ARG A 217 -27.28 -6.45 13.70
C ARG A 217 -27.59 -6.94 15.10
N GLN A 218 -26.67 -7.65 15.75
CA GLN A 218 -26.86 -8.15 17.12
C GLN A 218 -26.96 -7.00 18.14
N GLY A 219 -26.20 -5.91 17.94
CA GLY A 219 -26.17 -4.74 18.83
C GLY A 219 -27.03 -3.55 18.39
N ASP A 220 -27.93 -3.72 17.42
CA ASP A 220 -28.78 -2.66 16.84
C ASP A 220 -28.01 -1.40 16.40
N TRP A 221 -26.75 -1.58 15.99
CA TRP A 221 -25.83 -0.49 15.62
C TRP A 221 -25.64 0.62 16.69
N ARG A 222 -26.05 0.40 17.94
CA ARG A 222 -25.96 1.42 19.00
C ARG A 222 -24.54 1.54 19.57
N GLN A 223 -23.85 0.41 19.68
CA GLN A 223 -22.53 0.29 20.29
C GLN A 223 -21.42 0.02 19.26
N ILE A 224 -21.78 -0.17 17.99
CA ILE A 224 -20.86 -0.54 16.93
C ILE A 224 -20.84 0.58 15.91
N ALA A 225 -19.64 1.06 15.62
CA ALA A 225 -19.36 2.00 14.55
C ALA A 225 -20.07 1.58 13.27
N ARG A 226 -20.91 2.47 12.71
CA ARG A 226 -21.46 2.26 11.37
C ARG A 226 -20.34 2.51 10.36
N GLY A 227 -20.11 1.54 9.48
CA GLY A 227 -19.19 1.65 8.37
C GLY A 227 -19.94 1.69 7.03
N PRO A 228 -19.23 2.00 5.95
CA PRO A 228 -19.82 1.94 4.62
C PRO A 228 -20.25 0.52 4.27
N LEU A 229 -21.35 0.37 3.52
CA LEU A 229 -21.93 -0.90 3.01
C LEU A 229 -22.43 -1.90 4.07
N VAL A 230 -21.86 -1.93 5.27
CA VAL A 230 -22.08 -3.01 6.25
C VAL A 230 -23.47 -3.00 6.88
N THR A 231 -24.19 -1.89 6.81
CA THR A 231 -25.57 -1.76 7.32
C THR A 231 -26.59 -2.47 6.43
N SER A 232 -26.23 -2.84 5.20
CA SER A 232 -27.11 -3.53 4.26
C SER A 232 -26.50 -4.84 3.77
N THR A 233 -27.14 -5.97 4.09
CA THR A 233 -26.71 -7.30 3.63
C THR A 233 -26.58 -7.38 2.12
N GLU A 234 -27.54 -6.82 1.37
CA GLU A 234 -27.48 -6.79 -0.09
C GLU A 234 -26.32 -5.95 -0.63
N ALA A 235 -25.85 -4.94 0.12
CA ALA A 235 -24.78 -4.06 -0.33
C ALA A 235 -23.40 -4.70 -0.19
N TRP A 236 -23.01 -5.14 1.00
CA TRP A 236 -21.69 -5.76 1.20
C TRP A 236 -21.61 -7.15 0.56
N ALA A 237 -22.64 -8.00 0.71
CA ALA A 237 -22.61 -9.35 0.11
C ALA A 237 -22.70 -9.26 -1.41
N GLY A 238 -23.48 -8.31 -1.94
CA GLY A 238 -23.57 -8.06 -3.37
C GLY A 238 -22.25 -7.58 -3.98
N MET A 239 -21.49 -6.73 -3.26
CA MET A 239 -20.15 -6.32 -3.68
C MET A 239 -19.20 -7.53 -3.77
N VAL A 240 -19.08 -8.30 -2.68
CA VAL A 240 -18.20 -9.48 -2.62
C VAL A 240 -18.57 -10.47 -3.73
N LEU A 241 -19.84 -10.83 -3.83
CA LEU A 241 -20.32 -11.79 -4.82
C LEU A 241 -20.00 -11.33 -6.24
N ARG A 242 -20.32 -10.08 -6.61
CA ARG A 242 -20.03 -9.56 -7.95
C ARG A 242 -18.55 -9.62 -8.30
N ARG A 243 -17.68 -9.32 -7.34
CA ARG A 243 -16.23 -9.44 -7.54
C ARG A 243 -15.82 -10.88 -7.82
N HIS A 244 -16.35 -11.84 -7.07
CA HIS A 244 -16.08 -13.26 -7.32
C HIS A 244 -16.65 -13.76 -8.65
N LEU A 245 -17.83 -13.28 -9.06
CA LEU A 245 -18.37 -13.57 -10.40
C LEU A 245 -17.48 -13.00 -11.51
N GLN A 246 -16.92 -11.80 -11.32
CA GLN A 246 -15.93 -11.22 -12.23
C GLN A 246 -14.65 -12.05 -12.30
N LEU A 247 -14.09 -12.47 -11.16
CA LEU A 247 -12.90 -13.33 -11.11
C LEU A 247 -13.13 -14.67 -11.81
N ALA A 248 -14.30 -15.28 -11.60
CA ALA A 248 -14.71 -16.50 -12.30
C ALA A 248 -14.82 -16.27 -13.81
N ALA A 249 -15.44 -15.16 -14.23
CA ALA A 249 -15.59 -14.82 -15.64
C ALA A 249 -14.25 -14.54 -16.35
N GLN A 250 -13.28 -13.96 -15.63
CA GLN A 250 -11.92 -13.68 -16.12
C GLN A 250 -11.08 -14.93 -16.32
N ASN A 251 -11.41 -16.03 -15.63
CA ASN A 251 -10.71 -17.31 -15.81
C ASN A 251 -11.42 -18.16 -16.88
N PRO A 252 -10.81 -18.35 -18.07
CA PRO A 252 -11.44 -19.08 -19.17
C PRO A 252 -11.65 -20.57 -18.87
N ALA A 253 -10.93 -21.15 -17.90
CA ALA A 253 -11.11 -22.54 -17.50
C ALA A 253 -12.42 -22.79 -16.73
N ILE A 254 -13.01 -21.74 -16.14
CA ILE A 254 -14.18 -21.88 -15.27
C ILE A 254 -15.46 -21.97 -16.09
N LYS A 255 -16.12 -23.11 -16.10
CA LYS A 255 -17.41 -23.35 -16.75
C LYS A 255 -18.60 -23.26 -15.79
N HIS A 256 -18.37 -23.35 -14.48
CA HIS A 256 -19.45 -23.31 -13.48
C HIS A 256 -19.09 -22.40 -12.31
N VAL A 257 -20.11 -21.74 -11.76
CA VAL A 257 -20.00 -21.04 -10.48
C VAL A 257 -21.06 -21.59 -9.55
N ALA A 258 -20.69 -21.92 -8.32
CA ALA A 258 -21.60 -22.45 -7.31
C ALA A 258 -21.18 -22.03 -5.91
N TRP A 259 -22.06 -22.22 -4.92
CA TRP A 259 -21.78 -21.89 -3.53
C TRP A 259 -22.46 -22.85 -2.57
N ILE A 260 -21.99 -22.88 -1.33
CA ILE A 260 -22.46 -23.79 -0.28
C ILE A 260 -23.94 -23.61 0.09
N THR A 261 -24.50 -24.63 0.77
CA THR A 261 -25.68 -24.51 1.63
C THR A 261 -25.26 -24.43 3.11
N GLU A 262 -26.21 -24.21 4.02
CA GLU A 262 -25.95 -24.04 5.45
C GLU A 262 -25.22 -25.22 6.09
N SER A 263 -25.63 -26.47 5.81
CA SER A 263 -25.03 -27.68 6.38
C SER A 263 -23.56 -27.87 5.99
N MET A 264 -23.18 -27.35 4.82
CA MET A 264 -21.83 -27.47 4.26
C MET A 264 -20.82 -26.47 4.85
N ARG A 265 -21.27 -25.56 5.73
CA ARG A 265 -20.42 -24.54 6.36
C ARG A 265 -19.21 -25.19 7.01
N ASN A 266 -18.06 -24.52 6.93
CA ASN A 266 -16.82 -24.95 7.56
C ASN A 266 -16.33 -26.34 7.12
N GLY A 267 -16.70 -26.78 5.90
CA GLY A 267 -16.34 -28.10 5.39
C GLY A 267 -17.24 -29.24 5.88
N GLY A 268 -18.41 -28.93 6.45
CA GLY A 268 -19.40 -29.91 6.90
C GLY A 268 -20.00 -30.74 5.76
N GLU A 269 -20.56 -31.90 6.08
CA GLU A 269 -21.29 -32.70 5.08
C GLU A 269 -22.67 -32.10 4.80
N GLN A 270 -23.14 -32.26 3.56
CA GLN A 270 -24.46 -31.76 3.20
C GLN A 270 -25.56 -32.59 3.88
N ASP A 271 -26.42 -31.91 4.64
CA ASP A 271 -27.57 -32.45 5.36
C ASP A 271 -28.87 -31.79 4.87
N LEU A 272 -29.39 -32.27 3.73
CA LEU A 272 -30.62 -31.74 3.13
C LEU A 272 -31.85 -32.00 4.00
N GLU A 273 -31.89 -33.11 4.72
CA GLU A 273 -33.03 -33.49 5.56
C GLU A 273 -33.11 -32.59 6.80
N GLY A 274 -31.98 -32.34 7.46
CA GLY A 274 -31.88 -31.39 8.56
C GLY A 274 -32.22 -29.97 8.13
N GLU A 275 -31.74 -29.53 6.97
CA GLU A 275 -32.08 -28.22 6.40
C GLU A 275 -33.59 -28.09 6.10
N GLN A 276 -34.20 -29.11 5.50
CA GLN A 276 -35.63 -29.14 5.24
C GLN A 276 -36.45 -29.14 6.54
N THR A 277 -36.00 -29.88 7.55
CA THR A 277 -36.64 -29.93 8.87
C THR A 277 -36.62 -28.55 9.53
N LYS A 278 -35.49 -27.85 9.52
CA LYS A 278 -35.38 -26.47 10.01
C LYS A 278 -36.32 -25.52 9.28
N GLU A 279 -36.41 -25.63 7.96
CA GLU A 279 -37.30 -24.80 7.15
C GLU A 279 -38.78 -25.04 7.49
N LEU A 280 -39.19 -26.29 7.68
CA LEU A 280 -40.53 -26.66 8.12
C LEU A 280 -40.83 -26.11 9.53
N THR A 281 -39.89 -26.25 10.47
CA THR A 281 -40.02 -25.68 11.83
C THR A 281 -40.17 -24.16 11.78
N ARG A 282 -39.35 -23.48 10.97
CA ARG A 282 -39.42 -22.04 10.77
C ARG A 282 -40.77 -21.61 10.19
N LYS A 283 -41.24 -22.29 9.15
CA LYS A 283 -42.53 -22.01 8.53
C LYS A 283 -43.66 -22.19 9.55
N ALA A 284 -43.66 -23.29 10.30
CA ALA A 284 -44.65 -23.53 11.34
C ALA A 284 -44.63 -22.43 12.42
N PHE A 285 -43.45 -21.99 12.86
CA PHE A 285 -43.30 -20.87 13.79
C PHE A 285 -43.86 -19.56 13.20
N SER A 286 -43.48 -19.21 11.97
CA SER A 286 -43.92 -17.98 11.32
C SER A 286 -45.42 -17.96 11.06
N ASP A 287 -46.00 -19.07 10.60
CA ASP A 287 -47.45 -19.20 10.37
C ASP A 287 -48.22 -19.05 11.69
N PHE A 288 -47.73 -19.68 12.77
CA PHE A 288 -48.33 -19.54 14.10
C PHE A 288 -48.29 -18.10 14.58
N VAL A 289 -47.13 -17.44 14.51
CA VAL A 289 -46.97 -16.05 14.94
C VAL A 289 -47.88 -15.13 14.11
N ALA A 290 -47.93 -15.31 12.79
CA ALA A 290 -48.79 -14.50 11.92
C ALA A 290 -50.29 -14.65 12.26
N ALA A 291 -50.76 -15.89 12.47
CA ALA A 291 -52.13 -16.16 12.88
C ALA A 291 -52.44 -15.52 14.25
N ARG A 292 -51.52 -15.64 15.21
CA ARG A 292 -51.67 -15.08 16.55
C ARG A 292 -51.63 -13.55 16.57
N VAL A 293 -50.77 -12.93 15.77
CA VAL A 293 -50.75 -11.48 15.56
C VAL A 293 -52.08 -11.00 15.00
N ALA A 294 -52.64 -11.70 14.01
CA ALA A 294 -53.94 -11.31 13.43
C ALA A 294 -55.07 -11.37 14.47
N GLU A 295 -55.11 -12.42 15.30
CA GLU A 295 -56.08 -12.58 16.39
C GLU A 295 -55.95 -11.47 17.45
N LEU A 296 -54.74 -11.25 17.97
CA LEU A 296 -54.47 -10.24 19.00
C LEU A 296 -54.72 -8.82 18.47
N ARG A 297 -54.40 -8.56 17.20
CA ARG A 297 -54.68 -7.28 16.54
C ARG A 297 -56.18 -7.02 16.45
N ALA A 298 -56.97 -8.01 16.04
CA ALA A 298 -58.43 -7.90 15.98
C ALA A 298 -59.05 -7.66 17.37
N ALA A 299 -58.45 -8.20 18.43
CA ALA A 299 -58.93 -8.02 19.80
C ALA A 299 -58.56 -6.67 20.42
N ARG A 300 -57.42 -6.08 20.06
CA ARG A 300 -56.85 -4.90 20.76
C ARG A 300 -56.89 -3.60 19.96
N ILE A 301 -56.97 -3.67 18.64
CA ILE A 301 -57.00 -2.49 17.78
C ILE A 301 -58.39 -2.38 17.17
N ASN A 302 -59.09 -1.30 17.53
CA ASN A 302 -60.41 -0.95 17.00
C ASN A 302 -60.37 0.43 16.32
N ALA A 303 -61.48 0.85 15.71
CA ALA A 303 -61.57 2.13 15.00
C ALA A 303 -61.33 3.37 15.88
N GLU A 304 -61.43 3.24 17.20
CA GLU A 304 -61.25 4.31 18.18
C GLU A 304 -59.82 4.36 18.75
N THR A 305 -58.95 3.42 18.37
CA THR A 305 -57.57 3.35 18.87
C THR A 305 -56.74 4.51 18.29
N PRO A 306 -56.13 5.37 19.13
CA PRO A 306 -55.32 6.48 18.64
C PRO A 306 -54.12 6.00 17.80
N ALA A 307 -53.85 6.68 16.69
CA ALA A 307 -52.80 6.30 15.75
C ALA A 307 -51.40 6.22 16.40
N GLU A 308 -51.11 7.07 17.38
CA GLU A 308 -49.85 7.09 18.13
C GLU A 308 -49.67 5.84 19.01
N SER A 309 -50.78 5.21 19.45
CA SER A 309 -50.78 3.99 20.26
C SER A 309 -50.70 2.72 19.43
N ILE A 310 -51.11 2.75 18.15
CA ILE A 310 -51.15 1.57 17.27
C ILE A 310 -49.75 0.94 17.14
N LYS A 311 -48.71 1.75 16.92
CA LYS A 311 -47.35 1.22 16.75
C LYS A 311 -46.85 0.48 17.99
N GLN A 312 -47.08 1.06 19.17
CA GLN A 312 -46.70 0.43 20.45
C GLN A 312 -47.47 -0.87 20.69
N LEU A 313 -48.77 -0.88 20.35
CA LEU A 313 -49.60 -2.08 20.44
C LEU A 313 -49.15 -3.16 19.46
N GLU A 314 -48.80 -2.81 18.23
CA GLU A 314 -48.29 -3.76 17.23
C GLU A 314 -46.98 -4.43 17.68
N GLU A 315 -46.04 -3.66 18.26
CA GLU A 315 -44.81 -4.20 18.84
C GLU A 315 -45.10 -5.15 20.02
N ALA A 316 -46.04 -4.78 20.91
CA ALA A 316 -46.45 -5.62 22.03
C ALA A 316 -47.16 -6.91 21.57
N ILE A 317 -48.00 -6.82 20.54
CA ILE A 317 -48.71 -7.95 19.94
C ILE A 317 -47.73 -8.94 19.30
N ASP A 318 -46.73 -8.47 18.54
CA ASP A 318 -45.71 -9.34 17.94
C ASP A 318 -44.89 -10.07 19.03
N HIS A 319 -44.50 -9.34 20.08
CA HIS A 319 -43.78 -9.92 21.20
C HIS A 319 -44.58 -11.01 21.91
N GLU A 320 -45.86 -10.76 22.21
CA GLU A 320 -46.76 -11.74 22.84
C GLU A 320 -46.99 -12.96 21.95
N ALA A 321 -47.24 -12.77 20.65
CA ALA A 321 -47.42 -13.87 19.70
C ALA A 321 -46.19 -14.80 19.65
N ARG A 322 -44.97 -14.24 19.71
CA ARG A 322 -43.73 -15.02 19.79
C ARG A 322 -43.58 -15.78 21.11
N GLN A 323 -43.99 -15.19 22.23
CA GLN A 323 -44.00 -15.89 23.52
C GLN A 323 -45.00 -17.05 23.52
N ASP A 324 -46.18 -16.87 22.93
CA ASP A 324 -47.18 -17.93 22.78
C ASP A 324 -46.65 -19.07 21.91
N ALA A 325 -45.94 -18.77 20.81
CA ALA A 325 -45.29 -19.79 19.99
C ALA A 325 -44.31 -20.63 20.82
N GLN A 326 -43.50 -19.99 21.66
CA GLN A 326 -42.56 -20.68 22.54
C GLN A 326 -43.25 -21.55 23.59
N ARG A 327 -44.40 -21.11 24.14
CA ARG A 327 -45.19 -21.88 25.12
C ARG A 327 -45.75 -23.18 24.52
N VAL A 328 -46.11 -23.18 23.24
CA VAL A 328 -46.57 -24.37 22.53
C VAL A 328 -45.42 -25.22 21.96
N GLY A 329 -44.17 -24.92 22.34
CA GLY A 329 -42.99 -25.68 21.93
C GLY A 329 -42.44 -25.31 20.55
N LEU A 330 -43.03 -24.32 19.86
CA LEU A 330 -42.49 -23.81 18.60
C LEU A 330 -41.37 -22.80 18.89
N ARG A 331 -40.16 -23.11 18.42
CA ARG A 331 -39.02 -22.21 18.53
C ARG A 331 -38.47 -21.90 17.15
N MET A 332 -38.10 -20.64 16.93
CA MET A 332 -37.35 -20.27 15.75
C MET A 332 -36.02 -21.04 15.74
N PRO A 333 -35.67 -21.74 14.65
CA PRO A 333 -34.37 -22.38 14.55
C PRO A 333 -33.24 -21.35 14.72
N PRO A 334 -32.14 -21.71 15.41
CA PRO A 334 -30.95 -20.87 15.48
C PRO A 334 -30.30 -20.79 14.09
N ASP A 335 -29.77 -19.62 13.73
CA ASP A 335 -29.08 -19.32 12.47
C ASP A 335 -29.86 -19.67 11.18
N LEU A 336 -30.54 -18.67 10.62
CA LEU A 336 -31.24 -18.77 9.33
C LEU A 336 -30.29 -18.55 8.13
N LEU A 337 -29.13 -19.21 8.13
CA LEU A 337 -28.10 -18.96 7.14
C LEU A 337 -28.48 -19.51 5.76
N ASN A 338 -29.34 -20.53 5.69
CA ASN A 338 -29.85 -21.02 4.42
C ASN A 338 -30.63 -19.95 3.64
N ASP A 339 -31.34 -19.03 4.28
CA ASP A 339 -31.98 -17.93 3.55
C ASP A 339 -30.95 -17.03 2.85
N PHE A 340 -29.78 -16.85 3.47
CA PHE A 340 -28.70 -16.10 2.87
C PHE A 340 -28.19 -16.78 1.60
N TYR A 341 -27.82 -18.07 1.68
CA TYR A 341 -27.25 -18.79 0.53
C TYR A 341 -28.26 -19.27 -0.51
N LEU A 342 -29.52 -19.53 -0.12
CA LEU A 342 -30.56 -20.07 -1.01
C LEU A 342 -31.51 -18.99 -1.55
N LYS A 343 -31.51 -17.77 -0.99
CA LYS A 343 -32.39 -16.69 -1.47
C LYS A 343 -31.62 -15.40 -1.76
N VAL A 344 -30.81 -14.93 -0.81
CA VAL A 344 -30.12 -13.64 -0.97
C VAL A 344 -29.02 -13.73 -2.03
N ILE A 345 -28.11 -14.70 -1.95
CA ILE A 345 -27.02 -14.86 -2.91
C ILE A 345 -27.53 -15.14 -4.34
N PRO A 346 -28.49 -16.08 -4.58
CA PRO A 346 -29.05 -16.29 -5.92
C PRO A 346 -29.69 -15.04 -6.51
N LYS A 347 -30.49 -14.29 -5.72
CA LYS A 347 -31.10 -13.03 -6.15
C LYS A 347 -30.05 -12.00 -6.56
N LEU A 348 -28.94 -11.91 -5.81
CA LEU A 348 -27.83 -11.00 -6.11
C LEU A 348 -27.06 -11.44 -7.36
N ALA A 349 -26.84 -12.74 -7.54
CA ALA A 349 -26.20 -13.33 -8.71
C ALA A 349 -27.05 -13.12 -9.97
N ASP A 350 -28.35 -13.44 -9.94
CA ASP A 350 -29.27 -13.19 -11.05
C ASP A 350 -29.30 -11.70 -11.45
N LYS A 351 -29.26 -10.80 -10.46
CA LYS A 351 -29.18 -9.36 -10.72
C LYS A 351 -27.88 -8.95 -11.40
N ALA A 352 -26.76 -9.61 -11.10
CA ALA A 352 -25.47 -9.37 -11.74
C ALA A 352 -25.41 -9.98 -13.14
N LEU A 353 -26.02 -11.16 -13.34
CA LEU A 353 -26.10 -11.84 -14.63
C LEU A 353 -27.05 -11.14 -15.61
N GLY A 354 -28.06 -10.42 -15.11
CA GLY A 354 -28.86 -9.46 -15.86
C GLY A 354 -29.41 -10.02 -17.17
N LYS A 355 -28.95 -9.46 -18.30
CA LYS A 355 -29.40 -9.80 -19.67
C LYS A 355 -28.64 -10.96 -20.31
N SER A 356 -27.77 -11.67 -19.59
CA SER A 356 -27.01 -12.81 -20.13
C SER A 356 -27.88 -14.01 -20.53
N GLY A 357 -29.16 -14.03 -20.11
CA GLY A 357 -30.05 -15.19 -20.27
C GLY A 357 -29.74 -16.34 -19.32
N THR A 358 -28.65 -16.25 -18.55
CA THR A 358 -28.26 -17.24 -17.55
C THR A 358 -28.98 -16.94 -16.23
N LYS A 359 -29.50 -17.97 -15.57
CA LYS A 359 -30.14 -17.88 -14.25
C LYS A 359 -29.50 -18.87 -13.30
N THR A 360 -29.57 -18.54 -12.02
CA THR A 360 -29.21 -19.43 -10.94
C THR A 360 -30.24 -20.55 -10.77
N SER A 361 -29.75 -21.75 -10.47
CA SER A 361 -30.57 -22.91 -10.16
C SER A 361 -29.83 -23.83 -9.18
N ILE A 362 -30.54 -24.79 -8.59
CA ILE A 362 -29.85 -25.90 -7.92
C ILE A 362 -29.21 -26.78 -8.99
N ILE A 363 -27.94 -27.10 -8.82
CA ILE A 363 -27.16 -27.97 -9.69
C ILE A 363 -26.56 -29.11 -8.88
N ASP A 364 -26.35 -30.25 -9.54
CA ASP A 364 -25.62 -31.38 -8.98
C ASP A 364 -24.12 -31.18 -9.27
N LEU A 365 -23.29 -31.16 -8.22
CA LEU A 365 -21.83 -31.06 -8.33
C LEU A 365 -21.17 -32.18 -7.56
N SER A 366 -20.00 -32.63 -8.01
CA SER A 366 -19.15 -33.56 -7.27
C SER A 366 -18.07 -32.77 -6.53
N LEU A 367 -18.11 -32.76 -5.20
CA LEU A 367 -17.15 -32.06 -4.33
C LEU A 367 -16.45 -33.06 -3.39
N GLY A 368 -15.27 -32.69 -2.87
CA GLY A 368 -14.54 -33.56 -1.95
C GLY A 368 -13.51 -34.47 -2.63
N VAL A 369 -12.69 -35.10 -1.80
CA VAL A 369 -11.81 -36.21 -2.19
C VAL A 369 -12.01 -37.34 -1.17
N PRO A 370 -12.57 -38.50 -1.54
CA PRO A 370 -13.10 -38.84 -2.88
C PRO A 370 -14.32 -37.97 -3.27
N PRO A 371 -14.67 -37.88 -4.57
CA PRO A 371 -15.79 -37.06 -5.04
C PRO A 371 -17.12 -37.53 -4.45
N LYS A 372 -17.88 -36.60 -3.87
CA LYS A 372 -19.22 -36.79 -3.32
C LYS A 372 -20.22 -35.89 -4.05
N PRO A 373 -21.35 -36.42 -4.52
CA PRO A 373 -22.38 -35.60 -5.15
C PRO A 373 -23.07 -34.72 -4.10
N VAL A 374 -23.26 -33.44 -4.42
CA VAL A 374 -23.97 -32.45 -3.60
C VAL A 374 -24.93 -31.64 -4.46
N LYS A 375 -25.99 -31.12 -3.84
CA LYS A 375 -26.98 -30.23 -4.48
C LYS A 375 -26.82 -28.81 -3.99
N VAL A 376 -26.32 -27.93 -4.85
CA VAL A 376 -25.94 -26.57 -4.46
C VAL A 376 -26.47 -25.54 -5.45
N PRO A 377 -26.75 -24.31 -5.03
CA PRO A 377 -27.09 -23.26 -5.98
C PRO A 377 -25.86 -22.89 -6.82
N GLY A 378 -26.09 -22.66 -8.11
CA GLY A 378 -25.04 -22.28 -9.05
C GLY A 378 -25.60 -21.98 -10.43
N PHE A 379 -24.70 -21.76 -11.38
CA PHE A 379 -25.03 -21.55 -12.79
C PHE A 379 -23.83 -21.90 -13.69
N ALA A 380 -24.11 -22.15 -14.97
CA ALA A 380 -23.09 -22.33 -15.99
C ALA A 380 -22.56 -20.97 -16.50
N MET A 381 -21.24 -20.81 -16.53
CA MET A 381 -20.55 -19.63 -17.05
C MET A 381 -20.57 -19.64 -18.59
N THR A 382 -21.65 -19.13 -19.16
CA THR A 382 -21.79 -18.93 -20.61
C THR A 382 -20.95 -17.75 -21.11
N GLU A 383 -20.69 -17.69 -22.41
CA GLU A 383 -19.98 -16.55 -23.01
C GLU A 383 -20.74 -15.23 -22.80
N ALA A 384 -22.07 -15.24 -22.93
CA ALA A 384 -22.91 -14.09 -22.62
C ALA A 384 -22.80 -13.66 -21.15
N ALA A 385 -22.73 -14.62 -20.21
CA ALA A 385 -22.49 -14.33 -18.80
C ALA A 385 -21.10 -13.70 -18.58
N ARG A 386 -20.05 -14.24 -19.22
CA ARG A 386 -18.70 -13.66 -19.15
C ARG A 386 -18.67 -12.21 -19.63
N GLN A 387 -19.30 -11.92 -20.77
CA GLN A 387 -19.34 -10.58 -21.34
C GLN A 387 -20.04 -9.58 -20.42
N VAL A 388 -21.18 -9.97 -19.83
CA VAL A 388 -21.88 -9.12 -18.84
C VAL A 388 -21.01 -8.89 -17.62
N LEU A 389 -20.38 -9.93 -17.10
CA LEU A 389 -19.58 -9.86 -15.88
C LEU A 389 -18.25 -9.11 -16.09
N ALA A 390 -17.66 -9.16 -17.29
CA ALA A 390 -16.43 -8.44 -17.61
C ALA A 390 -16.57 -6.91 -17.52
N SER A 391 -17.79 -6.38 -17.65
CA SER A 391 -18.07 -4.96 -17.50
C SER A 391 -17.97 -4.48 -16.05
N SER A 392 -17.52 -3.23 -15.86
CA SER A 392 -17.54 -2.57 -14.55
C SER A 392 -18.96 -2.52 -13.98
N GLN A 393 -19.10 -2.82 -12.69
CA GLN A 393 -20.38 -2.95 -12.01
C GLN A 393 -20.63 -1.76 -11.06
N VAL A 394 -21.90 -1.40 -10.88
CA VAL A 394 -22.26 -0.33 -9.94
C VAL A 394 -22.09 -0.82 -8.49
N VAL A 395 -21.07 -0.32 -7.80
CA VAL A 395 -20.91 -0.42 -6.34
C VAL A 395 -20.44 0.95 -5.88
N TYR A 396 -21.18 1.57 -4.96
CA TYR A 396 -20.84 2.90 -4.49
C TYR A 396 -19.58 2.84 -3.63
N SER A 397 -18.48 3.12 -4.30
CA SER A 397 -17.11 3.17 -3.83
C SER A 397 -16.38 3.90 -4.95
N ARG A 398 -15.39 4.74 -4.64
CA ARG A 398 -14.69 5.51 -5.68
C ARG A 398 -13.17 5.51 -5.51
N ALA A 399 -12.48 5.74 -6.63
CA ALA A 399 -11.03 5.91 -6.77
C ALA A 399 -10.57 7.30 -6.33
N PRO A 400 -9.71 7.42 -5.31
CA PRO A 400 -9.01 8.66 -4.99
C PRO A 400 -7.53 8.60 -5.33
N LEU A 401 -6.94 7.42 -5.60
CA LEU A 401 -5.48 7.27 -5.77
C LEU A 401 -4.90 8.05 -6.97
N ARG A 402 -5.72 8.51 -7.91
CA ARG A 402 -5.26 9.22 -9.11
C ARG A 402 -4.86 10.67 -8.84
N ALA A 403 -5.52 11.35 -7.89
CA ALA A 403 -5.25 12.76 -7.61
C ALA A 403 -3.86 12.96 -7.03
N ILE A 404 -3.43 12.03 -6.16
CA ILE A 404 -2.12 12.13 -5.54
C ILE A 404 -1.03 11.67 -6.51
N ARG A 405 -1.23 10.59 -7.29
CA ARG A 405 -0.20 10.03 -8.21
C ARG A 405 0.32 11.01 -9.27
N ASN A 406 -0.48 12.00 -9.67
CA ASN A 406 -0.15 12.89 -10.79
C ASN A 406 0.43 14.25 -10.37
N GLN A 407 0.51 14.57 -9.08
CA GLN A 407 1.03 15.87 -8.64
C GLN A 407 2.56 15.93 -8.56
N SER A 408 3.25 14.80 -8.77
CA SER A 408 4.67 14.66 -8.47
C SER A 408 5.59 14.72 -9.71
N GLU A 409 5.12 15.10 -10.90
CA GLU A 409 6.02 15.27 -12.07
C GLU A 409 6.78 16.62 -12.07
N GLN A 410 7.26 17.10 -10.92
CA GLN A 410 8.34 18.10 -10.91
C GLN A 410 9.67 17.37 -11.03
N ARG A 411 10.11 17.18 -12.28
CA ARG A 411 11.45 16.66 -12.59
C ARG A 411 12.51 17.55 -11.92
N MET A 412 13.47 16.92 -11.26
CA MET A 412 14.70 17.56 -10.80
C MET A 412 15.30 18.37 -11.95
N ASP A 413 15.74 19.60 -11.67
CA ASP A 413 16.36 20.44 -12.70
C ASP A 413 17.67 19.80 -13.20
N ALA A 414 18.06 20.15 -14.43
CA ALA A 414 19.20 19.54 -15.10
C ALA A 414 20.54 19.82 -14.40
N GLU A 415 20.66 20.93 -13.66
CA GLU A 415 21.88 21.33 -12.98
C GLU A 415 22.12 20.46 -11.73
N THR A 416 21.08 20.30 -10.91
CA THR A 416 21.07 19.40 -9.75
C THR A 416 21.29 17.95 -10.18
N TYR A 417 20.65 17.49 -11.26
CA TYR A 417 20.88 16.15 -11.81
C TYR A 417 22.35 15.92 -12.17
N ASN A 418 22.97 16.85 -12.89
CA ASN A 418 24.37 16.74 -13.29
C ASN A 418 25.33 16.81 -12.09
N ALA A 419 25.01 17.59 -11.05
CA ALA A 419 25.79 17.64 -9.82
C ALA A 419 25.74 16.31 -9.06
N VAL A 420 24.58 15.68 -8.97
CA VAL A 420 24.41 14.34 -8.37
C VAL A 420 25.18 13.28 -9.15
N GLN A 421 25.11 13.30 -10.50
CA GLN A 421 25.88 12.36 -11.32
C GLN A 421 27.39 12.49 -11.09
N ARG A 422 27.92 13.71 -11.04
CA ARG A 422 29.34 13.95 -10.74
C ARG A 422 29.71 13.49 -9.32
N GLY A 423 28.87 13.76 -8.33
CA GLY A 423 29.08 13.29 -6.96
C GLY A 423 29.11 11.75 -6.87
N LEU A 424 28.17 11.08 -7.53
CA LEU A 424 28.14 9.61 -7.60
C LEU A 424 29.34 9.03 -8.35
N HIS A 425 29.78 9.69 -9.42
CA HIS A 425 30.99 9.31 -10.16
C HIS A 425 32.23 9.41 -9.27
N ASN A 426 32.45 10.54 -8.59
CA ASN A 426 33.55 10.70 -7.65
C ASN A 426 33.48 9.67 -6.51
N ALA A 427 32.29 9.41 -5.96
CA ALA A 427 32.11 8.39 -4.94
C ALA A 427 32.44 6.98 -5.44
N HIS A 428 32.05 6.67 -6.68
CA HIS A 428 32.36 5.39 -7.30
C HIS A 428 33.86 5.24 -7.57
N GLU A 429 34.53 6.29 -8.04
CA GLU A 429 35.98 6.32 -8.19
C GLU A 429 36.64 6.08 -6.83
N MET A 430 36.26 6.85 -5.80
CA MET A 430 36.94 6.84 -4.50
C MET A 430 36.68 5.60 -3.63
N LEU A 431 35.47 5.05 -3.67
CA LEU A 431 35.06 3.94 -2.79
C LEU A 431 34.96 2.60 -3.53
N GLY A 432 35.26 2.58 -4.83
CA GLY A 432 34.97 1.45 -5.74
C GLY A 432 33.46 1.17 -5.90
N SER A 433 32.60 2.01 -5.33
CA SER A 433 31.16 1.79 -5.20
C SER A 433 30.45 3.07 -4.73
N SER A 434 29.34 3.46 -5.37
CA SER A 434 28.48 4.54 -4.90
C SER A 434 27.45 4.11 -3.85
N ARG A 435 27.43 2.82 -3.46
CA ARG A 435 26.42 2.20 -2.57
C ARG A 435 26.35 2.79 -1.17
N HIS A 436 27.37 3.56 -0.76
CA HIS A 436 27.47 4.16 0.57
C HIS A 436 27.07 5.64 0.59
N VAL A 437 26.80 6.27 -0.56
CA VAL A 437 26.43 7.68 -0.67
C VAL A 437 24.93 7.82 -0.98
N LEU A 438 24.19 8.50 -0.13
CA LEU A 438 22.77 8.81 -0.31
C LEU A 438 22.58 10.32 -0.39
N PHE A 439 21.78 10.78 -1.34
CA PHE A 439 21.39 12.18 -1.46
C PHE A 439 20.02 12.40 -0.83
N ALA A 440 19.88 13.46 -0.03
CA ALA A 440 18.64 13.86 0.60
C ALA A 440 18.36 15.35 0.32
N SER A 441 17.09 15.77 0.34
CA SER A 441 16.70 17.18 0.17
C SER A 441 17.45 18.09 1.16
N ALA A 442 17.37 17.76 2.45
CA ALA A 442 18.11 18.38 3.53
C ALA A 442 18.68 17.30 4.47
N VAL A 443 19.94 17.46 4.86
CA VAL A 443 20.55 16.63 5.92
C VAL A 443 20.63 17.47 7.18
N TYR A 444 20.28 16.88 8.33
CA TYR A 444 20.29 17.57 9.62
C TYR A 444 21.23 16.87 10.60
N ASP A 445 21.99 17.66 11.34
CA ASP A 445 22.72 17.15 12.49
C ASP A 445 21.77 16.95 13.68
N ILE A 446 21.70 15.73 14.19
CA ILE A 446 20.75 15.30 15.23
C ILE A 446 21.07 15.97 16.59
N ALA A 447 22.34 16.25 16.88
CA ALA A 447 22.75 16.86 18.14
C ALA A 447 22.41 18.36 18.19
N THR A 448 22.47 19.05 17.06
CA THR A 448 22.30 20.51 16.99
C THR A 448 20.99 20.96 16.33
N GLY A 449 20.28 20.06 15.64
CA GLY A 449 19.07 20.34 14.88
C GLY A 449 19.30 21.23 13.66
N ARG A 450 20.55 21.50 13.29
CA ARG A 450 20.92 22.37 12.17
C ARG A 450 21.06 21.58 10.89
N GLN A 451 20.67 22.19 9.76
CA GLN A 451 20.92 21.62 8.45
C GLN A 451 22.42 21.67 8.12
N VAL A 452 22.94 20.59 7.54
CA VAL A 452 24.35 20.39 7.18
C VAL A 452 24.46 19.94 5.71
N ALA A 453 25.63 20.17 5.11
CA ALA A 453 25.90 19.82 3.71
C ALA A 453 26.06 18.31 3.50
N GLY A 454 26.56 17.59 4.50
CA GLY A 454 26.72 16.15 4.48
C GLY A 454 26.83 15.59 5.90
N LYS A 455 26.80 14.26 6.02
CA LYS A 455 27.08 13.55 7.27
C LYS A 455 27.59 12.13 7.01
N TYR A 456 28.73 11.81 7.60
CA TYR A 456 29.29 10.48 7.68
C TYR A 456 28.85 9.73 8.97
N GLY A 457 28.66 8.42 8.83
CA GLY A 457 28.25 7.48 9.88
C GLY A 457 28.33 6.05 9.33
N ASN A 458 27.29 5.23 9.52
CA ASN A 458 27.22 3.93 8.81
C ASN A 458 27.11 4.08 7.28
N ARG A 459 26.78 5.29 6.79
CA ARG A 459 26.66 5.70 5.39
C ARG A 459 27.03 7.18 5.27
N ILE A 460 27.33 7.61 4.05
CA ILE A 460 27.52 9.01 3.69
C ILE A 460 26.18 9.59 3.22
N LEU A 461 25.67 10.60 3.92
CA LEU A 461 24.47 11.34 3.52
C LEU A 461 24.88 12.71 2.98
N ILE A 462 24.35 13.13 1.83
CA ILE A 462 24.67 14.41 1.19
C ILE A 462 23.39 15.22 1.00
N SER A 463 23.41 16.48 1.39
CA SER A 463 22.29 17.40 1.18
C SER A 463 22.33 17.97 -0.24
N LEU A 464 21.21 17.91 -0.96
CA LEU A 464 21.05 18.57 -2.26
C LEU A 464 20.94 20.09 -2.14
N ASN A 465 20.57 20.60 -0.97
CA ASN A 465 20.63 22.01 -0.65
C ASN A 465 22.06 22.50 -0.34
N ALA A 466 23.08 21.63 -0.42
CA ALA A 466 24.46 22.05 -0.24
C ALA A 466 24.87 23.01 -1.37
N GLU A 467 25.52 24.11 -1.02
CA GLU A 467 26.05 25.08 -2.00
C GLU A 467 27.01 24.42 -3.00
N ASN A 468 27.71 23.36 -2.58
CA ASN A 468 28.58 22.54 -3.44
C ASN A 468 28.42 21.06 -3.10
N VAL A 469 27.50 20.39 -3.80
CA VAL A 469 27.19 18.95 -3.63
C VAL A 469 28.42 18.06 -3.89
N VAL A 470 29.24 18.36 -4.90
CA VAL A 470 30.44 17.56 -5.24
C VAL A 470 31.51 17.73 -4.16
N GLY A 471 31.69 18.95 -3.67
CA GLY A 471 32.59 19.24 -2.55
C GLY A 471 32.18 18.50 -1.27
N ALA A 472 30.88 18.52 -0.95
CA ALA A 472 30.34 17.79 0.19
C ALA A 472 30.59 16.26 0.08
N VAL A 473 30.44 15.68 -1.12
CA VAL A 473 30.78 14.27 -1.35
C VAL A 473 32.25 13.99 -1.06
N ASN A 474 33.17 14.77 -1.63
CA ASN A 474 34.61 14.58 -1.43
C ASN A 474 35.01 14.71 0.05
N HIS A 475 34.38 15.64 0.77
CA HIS A 475 34.58 15.86 2.20
C HIS A 475 34.14 14.63 3.03
N GLU A 476 32.91 14.15 2.85
CA GLU A 476 32.41 13.01 3.60
C GLU A 476 33.12 11.68 3.25
N ILE A 477 33.61 11.55 2.02
CA ILE A 477 34.42 10.39 1.63
C ILE A 477 35.77 10.39 2.34
N PHE A 478 36.39 11.56 2.55
CA PHE A 478 37.63 11.63 3.31
C PHE A 478 37.42 11.10 4.75
N HIS A 479 36.31 11.45 5.41
CA HIS A 479 35.99 10.91 6.73
C HIS A 479 35.86 9.39 6.73
N PHE A 480 35.23 8.81 5.69
CA PHE A 480 35.20 7.37 5.51
C PHE A 480 36.61 6.79 5.34
N ALA A 481 37.45 7.37 4.47
CA ALA A 481 38.81 6.90 4.23
C ALA A 481 39.68 7.01 5.49
N TYR A 482 39.55 8.09 6.24
CA TYR A 482 40.26 8.32 7.50
C TYR A 482 39.96 7.25 8.55
N ASP A 483 38.69 6.86 8.68
CA ASP A 483 38.23 5.85 9.61
C ASP A 483 38.55 4.41 9.13
N LYS A 484 38.42 4.12 7.83
CA LYS A 484 38.43 2.75 7.31
C LYS A 484 39.69 2.34 6.55
N LEU A 485 40.40 3.28 5.93
CA LEU A 485 41.49 3.00 4.98
C LEU A 485 42.85 3.45 5.51
N LEU A 486 42.90 4.57 6.23
CA LEU A 486 44.17 5.07 6.76
C LEU A 486 44.71 4.18 7.89
N THR A 487 46.02 4.00 7.88
CA THR A 487 46.78 3.37 8.95
C THR A 487 46.89 4.30 10.16
N GLN A 488 47.28 3.74 11.31
CA GLN A 488 47.53 4.54 12.51
C GLN A 488 48.61 5.61 12.28
N ARG A 489 49.68 5.28 11.53
CA ARG A 489 50.78 6.21 11.24
C ARG A 489 50.33 7.39 10.38
N GLU A 490 49.46 7.14 9.40
CA GLU A 490 48.90 8.19 8.55
C GLU A 490 47.92 9.08 9.32
N ARG A 491 47.10 8.50 10.22
CA ARG A 491 46.25 9.29 11.12
C ARG A 491 47.05 10.16 12.08
N GLU A 492 48.18 9.66 12.59
CA GLU A 492 49.10 10.45 13.42
C GLU A 492 49.75 11.58 12.62
N MET A 493 50.05 11.37 11.34
CA MET A 493 50.49 12.42 10.43
C MET A 493 49.40 13.47 10.22
N VAL A 494 48.17 13.07 9.90
CA VAL A 494 47.03 14.00 9.77
C VAL A 494 46.87 14.84 11.03
N SER A 495 46.92 14.19 12.19
CA SER A 495 46.82 14.86 13.50
C SER A 495 47.95 15.85 13.78
N ARG A 496 49.11 15.70 13.13
CA ARG A 496 50.26 16.62 13.27
C ARG A 496 50.22 17.75 12.24
N GLU A 497 50.07 17.43 10.96
CA GLU A 497 50.19 18.39 9.85
C GLU A 497 48.95 19.27 9.70
N PHE A 498 47.76 18.75 10.03
CA PHE A 498 46.49 19.48 9.91
C PHE A 498 45.99 20.05 11.24
N ALA A 499 46.77 19.93 12.32
CA ALA A 499 46.40 20.44 13.64
C ALA A 499 46.08 21.94 13.62
N PRO A 500 45.14 22.41 14.47
CA PRO A 500 44.90 23.83 14.67
C PRO A 500 46.20 24.58 15.01
N GLY A 501 46.49 25.65 14.25
CA GLY A 501 47.67 26.48 14.44
C GLY A 501 48.87 26.14 13.54
N THR A 502 48.79 25.07 12.75
CA THR A 502 49.78 24.79 11.69
C THR A 502 49.59 25.72 10.49
N LEU A 503 50.64 25.86 9.66
CA LEU A 503 50.58 26.65 8.43
C LEU A 503 49.57 26.06 7.44
N LEU A 504 49.50 24.73 7.33
CA LEU A 504 48.56 24.04 6.47
C LEU A 504 47.11 24.25 6.92
N ASN A 505 46.83 24.16 8.22
CA ASN A 505 45.52 24.52 8.79
C ASN A 505 45.11 25.96 8.46
N PHE A 506 46.04 26.91 8.54
CA PHE A 506 45.77 28.30 8.16
C PHE A 506 45.39 28.43 6.68
N ARG A 507 46.12 27.76 5.77
CA ARG A 507 45.88 27.80 4.32
C ARG A 507 44.54 27.17 3.92
N VAL A 508 44.17 26.06 4.55
CA VAL A 508 42.85 25.43 4.37
C VAL A 508 41.74 26.41 4.80
N ARG A 509 41.88 27.02 5.98
CA ARG A 509 40.89 27.97 6.51
C ARG A 509 40.79 29.25 5.70
N GLU A 510 41.91 29.72 5.15
CA GLU A 510 41.93 30.86 4.22
C GLU A 510 41.17 30.54 2.93
N ALA A 511 41.41 29.37 2.34
CA ALA A 511 40.73 28.93 1.12
C ALA A 511 39.21 28.68 1.30
N LEU A 512 38.77 28.31 2.51
CA LEU A 512 37.35 28.20 2.89
C LEU A 512 36.72 29.55 3.26
N GLY A 513 37.52 30.62 3.39
CA GLY A 513 37.13 31.87 4.00
C GLY A 513 37.15 31.79 5.54
N ILE A 514 38.04 32.57 6.17
CA ILE A 514 38.40 32.47 7.61
C ILE A 514 37.19 32.51 8.57
N ASN A 515 36.09 33.18 8.18
CA ASN A 515 34.88 33.34 8.98
C ASN A 515 33.77 32.33 8.64
N SER A 516 33.99 31.38 7.73
CA SER A 516 32.97 30.42 7.32
C SER A 516 32.69 29.38 8.41
N PRO A 517 31.50 28.76 8.42
CA PRO A 517 31.22 27.62 9.29
C PRO A 517 32.24 26.47 9.13
N ALA A 518 32.68 26.18 7.90
CA ALA A 518 33.69 25.16 7.61
C ALA A 518 35.06 25.52 8.22
N ALA A 519 35.46 26.80 8.17
CA ALA A 519 36.71 27.25 8.79
C ALA A 519 36.70 27.17 10.33
N ARG A 520 35.52 27.11 10.96
CA ARG A 520 35.37 26.85 12.40
C ARG A 520 35.53 25.37 12.73
N GLN A 521 34.98 24.47 11.93
CA GLN A 521 35.21 23.01 12.09
C GLN A 521 36.70 22.66 12.04
N CYS A 522 37.46 23.33 11.16
CA CYS A 522 38.91 23.19 11.09
C CYS A 522 39.67 23.66 12.35
N GLN A 523 39.02 24.38 13.27
CA GLN A 523 39.60 24.73 14.57
C GLN A 523 39.32 23.67 15.65
N GLU A 524 38.32 22.82 15.41
CA GLU A 524 37.85 21.81 16.35
C GLU A 524 38.61 20.49 16.18
N SER A 525 39.00 20.15 14.94
CA SER A 525 39.73 18.91 14.65
C SER A 525 40.70 19.02 13.48
N ALA A 526 41.83 18.32 13.59
CA ALA A 526 42.77 18.10 12.49
C ALA A 526 42.16 17.25 11.37
N GLU A 527 41.24 16.35 11.71
CA GLU A 527 40.51 15.50 10.75
C GLU A 527 39.61 16.33 9.83
N GLU A 528 38.79 17.22 10.41
CA GLU A 528 37.95 18.17 9.66
C GLU A 528 38.79 19.06 8.74
N THR A 529 39.94 19.50 9.25
CA THR A 529 40.89 20.30 8.46
C THR A 529 41.44 19.50 7.28
N ALA A 530 41.74 18.21 7.47
CA ALA A 530 42.21 17.34 6.40
C ALA A 530 41.10 16.99 5.40
N ALA A 531 39.86 16.79 5.85
CA ALA A 531 38.70 16.54 4.98
C ALA A 531 38.40 17.73 4.06
N HIS A 532 38.35 18.94 4.62
CA HIS A 532 38.22 20.16 3.83
C HIS A 532 39.45 20.44 2.97
N GLY A 533 40.64 20.13 3.47
CA GLY A 533 41.89 20.24 2.70
C GLY A 533 41.90 19.32 1.48
N PHE A 534 41.44 18.08 1.64
CA PHE A 534 41.30 17.10 0.57
C PHE A 534 40.28 17.55 -0.47
N GLN A 535 39.10 18.02 -0.02
CA GLN A 535 38.10 18.61 -0.89
C GLN A 535 38.70 19.76 -1.74
N LEU A 536 39.35 20.73 -1.10
CA LEU A 536 39.91 21.89 -1.78
C LEU A 536 41.06 21.54 -2.72
N TRP A 537 41.88 20.55 -2.36
CA TRP A 537 42.96 20.04 -3.21
C TRP A 537 42.40 19.38 -4.46
N ASN A 538 41.36 18.54 -4.34
CA ASN A 538 40.70 17.91 -5.47
C ASN A 538 39.97 18.92 -6.38
N GLU A 539 39.49 20.02 -5.81
CA GLU A 539 38.93 21.17 -6.54
C GLU A 539 40.00 22.05 -7.21
N GLY A 540 41.30 21.78 -7.00
CA GLY A 540 42.41 22.61 -7.50
C GLY A 540 42.56 23.97 -6.80
N ARG A 541 41.90 24.15 -5.65
CA ARG A 541 41.87 25.40 -4.87
C ARG A 541 42.90 25.44 -3.74
N LEU A 542 43.55 24.30 -3.46
CA LEU A 542 44.64 24.19 -2.49
C LEU A 542 45.84 23.49 -3.13
N SER A 543 47.02 24.10 -3.06
CA SER A 543 48.29 23.46 -3.48
C SER A 543 49.04 22.96 -2.26
N LEU A 544 49.34 21.66 -2.18
CA LEU A 544 50.12 21.11 -1.07
C LEU A 544 51.62 21.26 -1.34
N VAL A 545 52.33 21.92 -0.43
CA VAL A 545 53.80 22.08 -0.49
C VAL A 545 54.50 21.18 0.51
N GLU A 546 53.75 20.68 1.48
CA GLU A 546 54.12 19.73 2.50
C GLU A 546 54.18 18.32 1.87
N PRO A 547 55.37 17.72 1.74
CA PRO A 547 55.55 16.49 0.97
C PRO A 547 54.77 15.32 1.54
N GLU A 548 54.70 15.17 2.88
CA GLU A 548 53.96 14.08 3.52
C GLU A 548 52.43 14.20 3.34
N ALA A 549 51.87 15.43 3.41
CA ALA A 549 50.44 15.65 3.21
C ALA A 549 50.04 15.46 1.74
N ARG A 550 50.91 15.91 0.82
CA ARG A 550 50.74 15.70 -0.61
C ARG A 550 50.82 14.22 -0.95
N GLU A 551 51.84 13.53 -0.45
CA GLU A 551 52.03 12.10 -0.65
C GLU A 551 50.85 11.30 -0.08
N LEU A 552 50.30 11.66 1.08
CA LEU A 552 49.09 11.01 1.60
C LEU A 552 47.89 11.19 0.67
N PHE A 553 47.64 12.42 0.18
CA PHE A 553 46.49 12.68 -0.69
C PHE A 553 46.66 12.03 -2.06
N GLU A 554 47.89 12.01 -2.60
CA GLU A 554 48.24 11.29 -3.83
C GLU A 554 48.15 9.77 -3.63
N GLN A 555 48.63 9.21 -2.51
CA GLN A 555 48.49 7.78 -2.18
C GLN A 555 47.04 7.38 -1.96
N LEU A 556 46.23 8.23 -1.34
CA LEU A 556 44.78 8.02 -1.26
C LEU A 556 44.20 7.97 -2.69
N LEU A 557 44.53 8.94 -3.55
CA LEU A 557 44.08 8.98 -4.94
C LEU A 557 44.60 7.82 -5.80
N ASP A 558 45.81 7.33 -5.55
CA ASP A 558 46.43 6.19 -6.23
C ASP A 558 45.84 4.88 -5.75
N ALA A 559 45.63 4.70 -4.43
CA ALA A 559 44.90 3.56 -3.88
C ALA A 559 43.46 3.50 -4.41
N ILE A 560 42.86 4.68 -4.61
CA ILE A 560 41.56 4.88 -5.29
C ILE A 560 41.63 4.37 -6.74
N MET A 561 42.62 4.81 -7.52
CA MET A 561 42.77 4.38 -8.92
C MET A 561 43.18 2.90 -9.06
N GLU A 562 43.96 2.36 -8.14
CA GLU A 562 44.37 0.96 -8.14
C GLU A 562 43.21 0.04 -7.74
N CYS A 563 42.37 0.44 -6.78
CA CYS A 563 41.10 -0.25 -6.50
C CYS A 563 40.21 -0.30 -7.75
N VAL A 564 40.08 0.82 -8.48
CA VAL A 564 39.30 0.87 -9.74
C VAL A 564 39.90 -0.04 -10.81
N ARG A 565 41.22 -0.01 -11.02
CA ARG A 565 41.92 -0.87 -12.01
C ARG A 565 41.91 -2.35 -11.62
N TRP A 566 41.92 -2.66 -10.33
CA TRP A 566 41.82 -4.03 -9.81
C TRP A 566 40.40 -4.55 -9.97
N ILE A 567 39.37 -3.75 -9.63
CA ILE A 567 37.96 -4.08 -9.87
C ILE A 567 37.71 -4.30 -11.36
N GLN A 568 38.27 -3.46 -12.24
CA GLN A 568 38.18 -3.67 -13.69
C GLN A 568 38.81 -4.99 -14.12
N ARG A 569 39.98 -5.38 -13.59
CA ARG A 569 40.59 -6.68 -13.89
C ARG A 569 39.77 -7.87 -13.37
N VAL A 570 39.26 -7.79 -12.14
CA VAL A 570 38.55 -8.89 -11.47
C VAL A 570 37.10 -9.04 -11.95
N VAL A 571 36.42 -7.95 -12.31
CA VAL A 571 35.03 -7.97 -12.80
C VAL A 571 34.95 -8.29 -14.29
N PHE A 572 35.90 -7.81 -15.09
CA PHE A 572 35.88 -8.09 -16.53
C PHE A 572 36.58 -9.42 -16.92
N GLU A 573 37.34 -10.08 -16.02
CA GLU A 573 37.92 -11.42 -16.27
C GLU A 573 37.66 -12.51 -15.16
N HIS A 574 36.78 -12.26 -14.16
CA HIS A 574 36.27 -13.14 -13.04
C HIS A 574 37.20 -13.29 -11.79
N ARG A 575 36.75 -13.50 -10.52
CA ARG A 575 35.46 -13.65 -9.82
C ARG A 575 35.60 -13.09 -8.39
N VAL A 576 34.84 -12.05 -8.03
CA VAL A 576 34.47 -11.72 -6.64
C VAL A 576 32.94 -11.69 -6.62
N THR A 577 32.32 -12.41 -5.69
CA THR A 577 30.86 -12.64 -5.75
C THR A 577 30.06 -11.61 -4.99
N ASN A 578 30.70 -10.84 -4.09
CA ASN A 578 30.07 -9.77 -3.33
C ASN A 578 31.11 -8.80 -2.74
N SER A 579 30.63 -7.65 -2.25
CA SER A 579 31.45 -6.59 -1.67
C SER A 579 32.11 -6.95 -0.33
N GLU A 580 31.63 -7.96 0.39
CA GLU A 580 32.18 -8.37 1.68
C GLU A 580 33.54 -9.08 1.52
N GLU A 581 33.71 -9.88 0.46
CA GLU A 581 35.00 -10.49 0.08
C GLU A 581 36.04 -9.42 -0.29
N LEU A 582 35.63 -8.36 -1.01
CA LEU A 582 36.49 -7.23 -1.39
C LEU A 582 37.05 -6.50 -0.16
N PHE A 583 36.18 -6.15 0.79
CA PHE A 583 36.59 -5.42 1.99
C PHE A 583 37.35 -6.31 2.99
N THR A 584 37.11 -7.62 2.98
CA THR A 584 37.90 -8.59 3.77
C THR A 584 39.32 -8.72 3.23
N ALA A 585 39.51 -8.74 1.91
CA ALA A 585 40.84 -8.77 1.28
C ALA A 585 41.64 -7.47 1.54
N LEU A 586 40.96 -6.31 1.49
CA LEU A 586 41.52 -5.01 1.86
C LEU A 586 41.91 -4.95 3.34
N ALA A 587 41.05 -5.43 4.24
CA ALA A 587 41.32 -5.47 5.68
C ALA A 587 42.40 -6.50 6.07
N ALA A 588 42.59 -7.55 5.27
CA ALA A 588 43.59 -8.59 5.50
C ALA A 588 44.99 -8.25 4.92
N GLY A 589 45.14 -7.14 4.19
CA GLY A 589 46.43 -6.71 3.62
C GLY A 589 46.92 -7.57 2.44
N GLN A 590 46.08 -8.41 1.84
CA GLN A 590 46.46 -9.35 0.77
C GLN A 590 46.84 -8.68 -0.56
N LEU A 591 46.55 -7.38 -0.73
CA LEU A 591 47.03 -6.59 -1.88
C LEU A 591 48.50 -6.15 -1.74
N ARG A 592 49.14 -6.43 -0.59
CA ARG A 592 50.52 -6.01 -0.31
C ARG A 592 51.58 -7.01 -0.77
N ASP A 593 51.21 -8.27 -0.97
CA ASP A 593 52.16 -9.36 -1.27
C ASP A 593 52.34 -9.62 -2.78
N ASP A 594 51.45 -9.11 -3.64
CA ASP A 594 51.54 -9.28 -5.12
C ASP A 594 52.30 -8.14 -5.84
N VAL A 595 52.93 -7.22 -5.09
CA VAL A 595 53.75 -6.13 -5.66
C VAL A 595 55.21 -6.58 -5.91
N ASP A 596 55.63 -7.72 -5.37
CA ASP A 596 57.02 -8.20 -5.47
C ASP A 596 57.34 -9.04 -6.72
N GLU A 597 56.39 -9.25 -7.64
CA GLU A 597 56.66 -9.81 -8.97
C GLU A 597 56.27 -8.82 -10.08
N VAL A 598 57.01 -7.71 -10.17
CA VAL A 598 57.07 -6.94 -11.41
C VAL A 598 58.22 -7.52 -12.26
N PRO A 599 57.97 -8.08 -13.46
CA PRO A 599 59.04 -8.43 -14.38
C PRO A 599 59.83 -7.16 -14.71
N GLU A 600 61.16 -7.24 -14.56
CA GLU A 600 62.17 -6.18 -14.71
C GLU A 600 62.15 -5.39 -16.04
N GLN A 601 61.21 -5.67 -16.95
CA GLN A 601 61.12 -5.08 -18.29
C GLN A 601 60.34 -3.75 -18.37
N HIS A 602 59.77 -3.26 -17.27
CA HIS A 602 59.02 -1.99 -17.26
C HIS A 602 59.74 -0.79 -16.61
N LEU A 603 60.88 -1.00 -15.96
CA LEU A 603 61.68 0.10 -15.40
C LEU A 603 62.55 0.81 -16.45
N GLU A 604 62.83 0.21 -17.60
CA GLU A 604 63.67 0.81 -18.65
C GLU A 604 62.96 1.90 -19.48
N ARG A 605 61.62 2.03 -19.44
CA ARG A 605 60.91 3.08 -20.21
C ARG A 605 60.66 4.39 -19.47
N ARG A 606 61.06 4.51 -18.20
CA ARG A 606 60.92 5.78 -17.44
C ARG A 606 62.18 6.64 -17.42
N HIS A 607 63.31 6.14 -17.93
CA HIS A 607 64.54 6.95 -18.06
C HIS A 607 64.65 7.73 -19.38
N GLU A 608 63.82 7.44 -20.40
CA GLU A 608 63.90 8.12 -21.71
C GLU A 608 62.89 9.26 -21.92
N ALA A 609 62.02 9.55 -20.96
CA ALA A 609 61.02 10.63 -21.08
C ALA A 609 61.34 11.90 -20.27
N HIS A 610 62.53 11.99 -19.66
CA HIS A 610 63.01 13.21 -18.98
C HIS A 610 64.20 13.90 -19.68
N GLU A 611 64.59 13.46 -20.88
CA GLU A 611 65.37 14.25 -21.83
C GLU A 611 64.56 14.40 -23.12
N VAL A 612 63.76 15.46 -23.20
CA VAL A 612 63.48 16.31 -24.39
C VAL A 612 62.17 17.08 -24.14
N ALA A 613 62.34 18.41 -24.03
CA ALA A 613 61.37 19.51 -23.92
C ALA A 613 60.81 19.81 -22.51
#